data_AF-A0A7C7G4N9-F1
#
_entry.id   AF-A0A7C7G4N9-F1
#
_cell.length_a   1.000
_cell.length_b   1.000
_cell.length_c   1.000
_cell.angle_alpha   90.00
_cell.angle_beta   90.00
_cell.angle_gamma   90.00
#
_symmetry.space_group_name_H-M   'P 1'
#
loop_
_entity.id
_entity.type
_entity.pdbx_description
1 polymer ?
#
loop_
_entity_poly.entity_id
_entity_poly.type
_entity_poly.pdbx_seq_one_letter_code
_entity_poly.pdbx_strand_id
1 'polypeptide(L)'
;MSVPAAYLAVILIWSTTPLAIQWSGDGPGFLFGVAARMVVGLSILLAGMRLLRVDFPWDRASRRVYLVGGVPLYLAMTSVYWSAQYIPSGWISVIFGLSPIFIG
;
A
#
# COMPACT_ATOMS: atom_id res chain seq x y z
N MET A 1 19.62 14.86 -0.19
CA MET A 1 19.29 13.48 -0.62
C MET A 1 19.76 13.32 -2.04
N SER A 2 20.50 12.27 -2.40
CA SER A 2 20.90 12.04 -3.78
C SER A 2 19.68 11.61 -4.59
N VAL A 3 19.30 12.41 -5.59
CA VAL A 3 18.18 12.12 -6.50
C VAL A 3 18.25 10.70 -7.08
N PRO A 4 19.43 10.19 -7.50
CA PRO A 4 19.55 8.81 -7.98
C PRO A 4 19.20 7.74 -6.95
N ALA A 5 19.56 7.94 -5.67
CA ALA A 5 19.26 6.96 -4.63
C ALA A 5 17.76 6.93 -4.30
N ALA A 6 17.11 8.09 -4.25
CA ALA A 6 15.66 8.17 -4.09
C ALA A 6 14.94 7.48 -5.27
N TYR A 7 15.41 7.70 -6.50
CA TYR A 7 14.85 7.06 -7.69
C TYR A 7 14.99 5.54 -7.66
N LEU A 8 16.17 5.01 -7.30
CA LEU A 8 16.38 3.57 -7.14
C LEU A 8 15.50 2.96 -6.05
N ALA A 9 15.34 3.64 -4.91
CA ALA A 9 14.46 3.18 -3.85
C ALA A 9 13.00 3.10 -4.32
N VAL A 10 12.52 4.11 -5.05
CA VAL A 10 11.18 4.11 -5.65
C VAL A 10 11.02 2.93 -6.61
N ILE A 11 11.97 2.71 -7.53
CA ILE A 11 11.92 1.56 -8.45
C ILE A 11 11.82 0.24 -7.68
N LEU A 12 12.66 0.04 -6.66
CA LEU A 12 12.65 -1.19 -5.86
C LEU A 12 11.31 -1.40 -5.16
N ILE A 13 10.75 -0.36 -4.54
CA ILE A 13 9.46 -0.43 -3.82
C ILE A 13 8.32 -0.74 -4.79
N TRP A 14 8.26 -0.04 -5.93
CA TRP A 14 7.15 -0.14 -6.87
C TRP A 14 7.22 -1.38 -7.77
N SER A 15 8.41 -1.93 -8.03
CA SER A 15 8.54 -3.21 -8.76
C SER A 15 8.25 -4.41 -7.86
N THR A 16 8.65 -4.37 -6.58
CA THR A 16 8.40 -5.47 -5.63
C THR A 16 6.98 -5.48 -5.07
N THR A 17 6.27 -4.34 -5.11
CA THR A 17 4.90 -4.24 -4.60
C THR A 17 3.92 -5.16 -5.35
N PRO A 18 3.78 -5.10 -6.69
CA PRO A 18 2.89 -5.98 -7.44
C PRO A 18 3.28 -7.46 -7.34
N LEU A 19 4.58 -7.76 -7.24
CA LEU A 19 5.07 -9.12 -7.02
C LEU A 19 4.58 -9.66 -5.66
N ALA A 20 4.71 -8.87 -4.59
CA ALA A 20 4.21 -9.22 -3.28
C ALA A 20 2.68 -9.36 -3.25
N ILE A 21 1.94 -8.56 -4.03
CA ILE A 21 0.48 -8.69 -4.16
C ILE A 21 0.11 -10.06 -4.73
N GLN A 22 0.78 -10.47 -5.81
CA GLN A 22 0.54 -11.77 -6.43
C GLN A 22 0.85 -12.92 -5.46
N TRP A 23 2.04 -12.93 -4.86
CA TRP A 23 2.44 -13.97 -3.91
C TRP A 23 1.60 -14.04 -2.64
N SER A 24 1.14 -12.89 -2.13
CA SER A 24 0.28 -12.87 -0.93
C SER A 24 -1.19 -13.21 -1.24
N GLY A 25 -1.59 -13.16 -2.50
CA GLY A 25 -2.88 -13.69 -2.97
C GLY A 25 -2.86 -15.21 -3.17
N ASP A 26 -1.69 -15.77 -3.51
CA ASP A 26 -1.46 -17.20 -3.67
C ASP A 26 -1.40 -17.91 -2.31
N GLY A 27 -2.55 -18.35 -1.81
CA GLY A 27 -2.66 -19.06 -0.53
C GLY A 27 -4.09 -19.06 0.02
N PRO A 28 -4.35 -18.55 1.25
CA PRO A 28 -5.70 -18.52 1.85
C PRO A 28 -6.68 -17.56 1.16
N GLY A 29 -6.25 -16.87 0.09
CA GLY A 29 -7.07 -16.00 -0.75
C GLY A 29 -6.66 -14.54 -0.70
N PHE A 30 -7.03 -13.79 -1.73
CA PHE A 30 -6.64 -12.39 -1.93
C PHE A 30 -7.04 -11.46 -0.77
N LEU A 31 -8.17 -11.73 -0.11
CA LEU A 31 -8.65 -10.94 1.04
C LEU A 31 -7.69 -11.04 2.24
N PHE A 32 -7.11 -12.22 2.48
CA PHE A 32 -6.10 -12.38 3.50
C PHE A 32 -4.83 -11.61 3.13
N GLY A 33 -4.38 -11.71 1.87
CA GLY A 33 -3.20 -10.99 1.38
C GLY A 33 -3.31 -9.48 1.59
N VAL A 34 -4.43 -8.86 1.20
CA VAL A 34 -4.65 -7.42 1.38
C VAL A 34 -4.79 -7.05 2.86
N ALA A 35 -5.54 -7.82 3.66
CA ALA A 35 -5.73 -7.54 5.09
C ALA A 35 -4.40 -7.64 5.85
N ALA A 36 -3.62 -8.68 5.61
CA ALA A 36 -2.30 -8.87 6.21
C ALA A 36 -1.37 -7.70 5.85
N ARG A 37 -1.32 -7.30 4.57
CA ARG A 37 -0.52 -6.15 4.12
C ARG A 37 -0.89 -4.87 4.86
N MET A 38 -2.18 -4.58 5.01
CA MET A 38 -2.64 -3.38 5.71
C MET A 38 -2.31 -3.42 7.21
N VAL A 39 -2.48 -4.57 7.86
CA VAL A 39 -2.15 -4.74 9.28
C VAL A 39 -0.65 -4.59 9.52
N VAL A 40 0.19 -5.17 8.67
CA VAL A 40 1.66 -5.01 8.76
C VAL A 40 2.04 -3.54 8.55
N GLY A 41 1.49 -2.87 7.53
CA GLY A 41 1.75 -1.45 7.29
C GLY A 41 1.34 -0.57 8.48
N LEU A 42 0.14 -0.79 9.03
CA LEU A 42 -0.33 -0.08 10.22
C LEU A 42 0.58 -0.33 11.42
N SER A 43 0.99 -1.58 11.65
CA SER A 43 1.87 -1.95 12.76
C SER A 43 3.24 -1.27 12.66
N ILE A 44 3.83 -1.25 11.46
CA ILE A 44 5.11 -0.57 11.18
C ILE A 44 4.97 0.94 11.42
N LEU A 45 3.89 1.56 10.94
CA LEU A 45 3.66 2.99 11.13
C LEU A 45 3.46 3.34 12.61
N LEU A 46 2.67 2.56 13.36
CA LEU A 46 2.48 2.77 14.79
C LEU A 46 3.79 2.59 15.58
N ALA A 47 4.60 1.58 15.23
CA ALA A 47 5.92 1.39 15.82
C ALA A 47 6.86 2.55 15.51
N GLY A 48 6.86 3.04 14.26
CA GLY A 48 7.62 4.20 13.83
C GLY A 48 7.20 5.48 14.56
N MET A 49 5.90 5.74 14.69
CA MET A 49 5.37 6.87 15.47
C MET A 49 5.82 6.79 16.93
N ARG A 50 5.77 5.61 17.55
CA ARG A 50 6.22 5.41 18.92
C ARG A 50 7.72 5.63 19.08
N LEU A 51 8.53 5.18 18.12
CA LEU A 51 9.99 5.37 18.12
C LEU A 51 10.37 6.84 17.92
N LEU A 52 9.68 7.53 17.02
CA LEU A 52 9.90 8.93 16.68
C LEU A 52 9.19 9.89 17.66
N ARG A 53 8.45 9.36 18.64
CA ARG A 53 7.63 10.12 19.61
C ARG A 53 6.67 11.11 18.93
N VAL A 54 6.10 10.69 17.81
CA VAL A 54 5.06 11.45 17.12
C VAL A 54 3.74 11.20 17.83
N ASP A 55 3.08 12.28 18.25
CA ASP A 55 1.77 12.19 18.88
C ASP A 55 0.76 11.53 17.93
N PHE A 56 -0.11 10.69 18.48
CA PHE A 56 -1.21 10.05 17.76
C PHE A 56 -2.53 10.69 18.21
N PRO A 57 -3.07 11.67 17.46
CA PRO A 57 -4.33 12.31 17.82
C PRO A 57 -5.51 11.34 17.77
N TRP A 58 -6.21 11.17 18.90
CA TRP A 58 -7.38 10.27 18.99
C TRP A 58 -8.72 11.01 19.04
N ASP A 59 -8.73 12.32 18.75
CA ASP A 59 -9.94 13.12 18.74
C ASP A 59 -10.90 12.71 17.60
N ARG A 60 -12.15 13.18 17.68
CA ARG A 60 -13.20 12.80 16.72
C ARG A 60 -12.88 13.24 15.28
N ALA A 61 -12.22 14.38 15.09
CA ALA A 61 -11.84 14.86 13.77
C ALA A 61 -10.73 13.98 13.18
N SER A 62 -9.69 13.68 13.96
CA SER A 62 -8.59 12.80 13.54
C SER A 62 -9.07 11.39 13.19
N ARG A 63 -9.95 10.81 14.00
CA ARG A 63 -10.58 9.50 13.69
C ARG A 63 -11.37 9.53 12.38
N ARG A 64 -12.04 10.64 12.08
CA ARG A 64 -12.76 10.81 10.81
C ARG A 64 -11.79 10.85 9.64
N VAL A 65 -10.65 11.55 9.78
CA VAL A 65 -9.60 11.57 8.76
C VAL A 65 -9.04 10.16 8.53
N TYR A 66 -8.78 9.39 9.59
CA TYR A 66 -8.29 8.02 9.46
C TYR A 66 -9.28 7.11 8.72
N LEU A 67 -10.58 7.24 8.98
CA LEU A 67 -11.60 6.46 8.27
C LEU A 67 -11.74 6.90 6.81
N VAL A 68 -11.81 8.21 6.55
CA VAL A 68 -11.99 8.75 5.20
C VAL A 68 -10.75 8.50 4.32
N GLY A 69 -9.55 8.44 4.90
CA GLY A 69 -8.35 8.04 4.16
C GLY A 69 -8.18 6.51 4.06
N GLY A 70 -8.38 5.80 5.17
CA GLY A 70 -8.07 4.38 5.27
C GLY A 70 -9.07 3.46 4.56
N VAL A 71 -10.38 3.75 4.65
CA VAL A 71 -11.41 2.90 4.03
C VAL A 71 -11.30 2.90 2.50
N PRO A 72 -11.22 4.05 1.80
CA PRO A 72 -11.02 4.05 0.36
C PRO A 72 -9.71 3.39 -0.06
N LEU A 73 -8.63 3.58 0.71
CA LEU A 73 -7.35 2.93 0.44
C LEU A 73 -7.47 1.40 0.50
N TYR A 74 -8.14 0.86 1.53
CA TYR A 74 -8.37 -0.57 1.65
C TYR A 74 -9.23 -1.12 0.50
N LEU A 75 -10.31 -0.42 0.13
CA LEU A 75 -11.18 -0.82 -0.96
C LEU A 75 -10.43 -0.81 -2.30
N ALA A 76 -9.66 0.24 -2.58
CA ALA A 76 -8.83 0.34 -3.79
C ALA A 76 -7.82 -0.81 -3.86
N MET A 77 -7.12 -1.10 -2.75
CA MET A 77 -6.17 -2.22 -2.70
C MET A 77 -6.88 -3.57 -2.84
N THR A 78 -8.08 -3.72 -2.29
CA THR A 78 -8.87 -4.95 -2.46
C THR A 78 -9.19 -5.20 -3.93
N SER A 79 -9.58 -4.16 -4.68
CA SER A 79 -9.79 -4.26 -6.14
C SER A 79 -8.54 -4.68 -6.90
N VAL A 80 -7.36 -4.20 -6.47
CA VAL A 80 -6.06 -4.57 -7.06
C VAL A 80 -5.71 -6.03 -6.76
N TYR A 81 -5.91 -6.47 -5.51
CA TYR A 81 -5.70 -7.86 -5.12
C TYR A 81 -6.67 -8.81 -5.83
N TRP A 82 -7.90 -8.36 -6.07
CA TRP A 82 -8.85 -9.11 -6.88
C TRP A 82 -8.40 -9.21 -8.33
N SER A 83 -7.97 -8.10 -8.96
CA SER A 83 -7.50 -8.13 -10.35
C SER A 83 -6.22 -8.94 -10.52
N ALA A 84 -5.33 -8.98 -9.52
CA ALA A 84 -4.09 -9.75 -9.53
C ALA A 84 -4.28 -11.27 -9.66
N GLN A 85 -5.49 -11.77 -9.45
CA GLN A 85 -5.82 -13.17 -9.73
C GLN A 85 -5.98 -13.46 -11.23
N TYR A 86 -6.19 -12.43 -12.05
CA TYR A 86 -6.51 -12.56 -13.47
C TYR A 86 -5.43 -12.02 -14.40
N ILE A 87 -4.54 -11.15 -13.92
CA ILE A 87 -3.49 -10.52 -14.74
C ILE A 87 -2.09 -10.69 -14.13
N PRO A 88 -1.02 -10.79 -14.95
CA PRO A 88 0.34 -10.87 -14.44
C PRO A 88 0.76 -9.61 -13.67
N SER A 89 1.61 -9.77 -12.64
CA SER A 89 2.16 -8.66 -11.85
C SER A 89 2.84 -7.58 -12.69
N GLY A 90 3.46 -7.93 -13.83
CA GLY A 90 4.05 -6.96 -14.76
C GLY A 90 3.05 -5.96 -15.35
N TRP A 91 1.82 -6.39 -15.63
CA TRP A 91 0.76 -5.50 -16.13
C TRP A 91 0.31 -4.53 -15.05
N ILE A 92 0.16 -5.03 -13.82
CA ILE A 92 -0.14 -4.22 -12.64
C ILE A 92 0.95 -3.16 -12.46
N SER A 93 2.24 -3.52 -12.53
CA SER A 93 3.35 -2.58 -12.42
C SER A 93 3.29 -1.45 -13.44
N VAL A 94 2.97 -1.74 -14.71
CA VAL A 94 2.84 -0.71 -15.76
C VAL A 94 1.67 0.23 -15.47
N ILE A 95 0.50 -0.33 -15.12
CA ILE A 95 -0.69 0.48 -14.81
C ILE A 95 -0.43 1.42 -13.63
N PHE A 96 0.18 0.90 -12.54
CA PHE A 96 0.56 1.73 -11.40
C PHE A 96 1.64 2.76 -11.77
N GLY A 97 2.62 2.39 -12.61
CA GLY A 97 3.64 3.33 -13.09
C GLY A 97 3.08 4.50 -13.89
N LEU A 98 1.91 4.33 -14.51
CA LEU A 98 1.19 5.37 -15.26
C LEU A 98 0.20 6.17 -14.40
N SER A 99 -0.01 5.80 -13.13
CA SER A 99 -0.97 6.49 -12.25
C SER A 99 -0.75 8.00 -12.09
N PRO A 100 0.50 8.55 -12.12
CA PRO A 100 0.69 10.00 -12.02
C PRO A 100 -0.01 10.80 -13.12
N ILE A 101 -0.19 10.21 -14.31
CA ILE A 101 -0.89 10.86 -15.43
C ILE A 101 -2.34 11.17 -15.07
N PHE A 102 -2.96 10.36 -14.21
CA PHE A 102 -4.37 10.48 -13.85
C PHE A 102 -4.61 11.30 -12.58
N ILE A 103 -3.61 11.40 -11.69
CA ILE A 103 -3.79 11.95 -10.35
C ILE A 103 -3.27 13.40 -10.24
N GLY A 104 -2.41 13.85 -11.15
CA GLY A 104 -1.98 15.25 -11.27
C GLY A 104 -1.02 15.70 -10.17
#